data_AF-A0A497KDZ6-F1
#
_entry.id   AF-A0A497KDZ6-F1
#
_cell.length_a   1.000
_cell.length_b   1.000
_cell.length_c   1.000
_cell.angle_alpha   90.00
_cell.angle_beta   90.00
_cell.angle_gamma   90.00
#
_symmetry.space_group_name_H-M   'P 1'
#
loop_
_entity.id
_entity.type
_entity.pdbx_description
1 polymer ?
#
loop_
_entity_poly.entity_id
_entity_poly.type
_entity_poly.pdbx_seq_one_letter_code
_entity_poly.pdbx_strand_id
1 'polypeptide(L)'
;YPQYLFYSPYYNIKMTAVPLDCIAQHYKPEEKLTRLRSSKKVDLLQKKAIALAEVLSEESGVPIKNVGITGSILLDMHDVNFSDIDLTVYGSEESWKLKGATAEIYGSNTGIFRFEGESLKAWCKSKVSRHPLELGDALKIYDRKWNIGVFKGTRFSIHPVKMREEVNEKYGEKTFYPKGFVTIRAKVEDCSESIFLPAIYKVSEVKFLEGKNVDSLLEVVSYESLYDSLAENGEEIIARGKLELVKDNRNGEEYYRILIGSPEGKGREFIKPA
;
A
#
# COMPACT_ATOMS: atom_id res chain seq x y z
N TYR A 1 -6.57 25.04 -11.87
CA TYR A 1 -5.66 24.20 -12.68
C TYR A 1 -6.41 23.05 -13.36
N PRO A 2 -7.30 23.32 -14.34
CA PRO A 2 -8.03 22.28 -15.07
C PRO A 2 -7.12 21.36 -15.90
N GLN A 3 -5.94 21.85 -16.30
CA GLN A 3 -4.95 21.08 -17.06
C GLN A 3 -4.39 19.86 -16.31
N TYR A 4 -4.56 19.80 -14.98
CA TYR A 4 -4.14 18.66 -14.16
C TYR A 4 -5.27 17.66 -13.91
N LEU A 5 -6.44 17.87 -14.51
CA LEU A 5 -7.56 16.95 -14.43
C LEU A 5 -7.65 16.14 -15.73
N PHE A 6 -7.44 14.84 -15.62
CA PHE A 6 -7.46 13.90 -16.72
C PHE A 6 -8.61 12.91 -16.53
N TYR A 7 -9.43 12.72 -17.56
CA TYR A 7 -10.39 11.62 -17.61
C TYR A 7 -9.74 10.44 -18.32
N SER A 8 -9.53 9.35 -17.61
CA SER A 8 -8.99 8.11 -18.18
C SER A 8 -10.13 7.31 -18.82
N PRO A 9 -10.15 7.11 -20.15
CA PRO A 9 -11.18 6.30 -20.80
C PRO A 9 -11.05 4.81 -20.43
N TYR A 10 -9.86 4.37 -20.03
CA TYR A 10 -9.59 2.99 -19.65
C TYR A 10 -10.03 2.68 -18.22
N TYR A 11 -9.83 3.63 -17.29
CA TYR A 11 -10.25 3.47 -15.89
C TYR A 11 -11.68 3.98 -15.63
N ASN A 12 -12.31 4.65 -16.61
CA ASN A 12 -13.61 5.30 -16.49
C ASN A 12 -13.73 6.26 -15.29
N ILE A 13 -12.66 6.99 -15.00
CA ILE A 13 -12.58 7.89 -13.84
C ILE A 13 -11.82 9.17 -14.18
N LYS A 14 -12.22 10.26 -13.51
CA LYS A 14 -11.49 11.53 -13.52
C LYS A 14 -10.47 11.53 -12.39
N MET A 15 -9.21 11.75 -12.72
CA MET A 15 -8.09 11.76 -11.80
C MET A 15 -7.17 12.95 -12.03
N THR A 16 -6.31 13.20 -11.05
CA THR A 16 -5.23 14.17 -11.20
C THR A 16 -4.09 13.55 -12.00
N ALA A 17 -3.62 14.23 -13.03
CA ALA A 17 -2.44 13.82 -13.82
C ALA A 17 -1.63 15.05 -14.20
N VAL A 18 -0.30 14.92 -14.23
CA VAL A 18 0.61 16.00 -14.63
C VAL A 18 1.13 15.70 -16.03
N PRO A 19 0.87 16.55 -17.04
CA PRO A 19 1.48 16.43 -18.36
C PRO A 19 3.01 16.41 -18.26
N LEU A 20 3.69 15.61 -19.10
CA LEU A 20 5.15 15.41 -19.01
C LEU A 20 5.94 16.71 -19.16
N ASP A 21 5.48 17.60 -20.04
CA ASP A 21 6.04 18.93 -20.27
C ASP A 21 5.81 19.91 -19.12
N CYS A 22 4.90 19.58 -18.20
CA CYS A 22 4.63 20.35 -16.98
C CYS A 22 5.41 19.83 -15.76
N ILE A 23 6.21 18.77 -15.90
CA ILE A 23 7.02 18.22 -14.80
C ILE A 23 8.25 19.11 -14.61
N ALA A 24 8.25 19.91 -13.53
CA ALA A 24 9.39 20.75 -13.16
C ALA A 24 10.55 19.93 -12.56
N GLN A 25 10.23 18.95 -11.71
CA GLN A 25 11.22 18.13 -11.03
C GLN A 25 10.66 16.75 -10.69
N HIS A 26 11.48 15.72 -10.86
CA HIS A 26 11.20 14.36 -10.41
C HIS A 26 12.13 14.04 -9.23
N TYR A 27 11.55 13.83 -8.05
CA TYR A 27 12.29 13.48 -6.83
C TYR A 27 12.41 11.97 -6.72
N LYS A 28 13.63 11.49 -6.44
CA LYS A 28 13.94 10.06 -6.37
C LYS A 28 14.34 9.64 -4.95
N PRO A 29 13.54 8.78 -4.28
CA PRO A 29 13.82 8.32 -2.92
C PRO A 29 15.21 7.71 -2.68
N GLU A 30 15.70 6.91 -3.64
CA GLU A 30 17.00 6.23 -3.61
C GLU A 30 18.18 7.22 -3.73
N GLU A 31 18.03 8.24 -4.58
CA GLU A 31 19.02 9.31 -4.72
C GLU A 31 19.03 10.20 -3.47
N LYS A 32 17.86 10.44 -2.87
CA LYS A 32 17.75 11.20 -1.61
C LYS A 32 18.50 10.52 -0.48
N LEU A 33 18.26 9.22 -0.25
CA LEU A 33 18.98 8.46 0.77
C LEU A 33 20.49 8.50 0.53
N THR A 34 20.93 8.25 -0.71
CA THR A 34 22.35 8.30 -1.11
C THR A 34 22.99 9.66 -0.79
N ARG A 35 22.29 10.76 -1.12
CA ARG A 35 22.73 12.13 -0.83
C ARG A 35 22.83 12.40 0.67
N LEU A 36 21.83 11.99 1.45
CA LEU A 36 21.80 12.20 2.89
C LEU A 36 22.93 11.42 3.59
N ARG A 37 23.19 10.19 3.19
CA ARG A 37 24.32 9.37 3.71
C ARG A 37 25.68 9.99 3.44
N SER A 38 25.82 10.72 2.34
CA SER A 38 27.07 11.39 1.95
C SER A 38 27.19 12.82 2.51
N SER A 39 26.14 13.36 3.13
CA SER A 39 26.10 14.74 3.60
C SER A 39 26.70 14.88 5.00
N LYS A 40 27.53 15.92 5.20
CA LYS A 40 28.01 16.32 6.54
C LYS A 40 26.96 17.09 7.35
N LYS A 41 25.92 17.61 6.68
CA LYS A 41 24.85 18.41 7.27
C LYS A 41 23.54 17.68 7.10
N VAL A 42 23.12 16.98 8.15
CA VAL A 42 21.82 16.31 8.27
C VAL A 42 21.24 16.63 9.64
N ASP A 43 19.95 16.89 9.69
CA ASP A 43 19.25 17.11 10.96
C ASP A 43 18.96 15.80 11.71
N LEU A 44 18.32 15.91 12.87
CA LEU A 44 18.04 14.74 13.72
C LEU A 44 17.07 13.75 13.09
N LEU A 45 16.05 14.21 12.35
CA LEU A 45 15.08 13.33 11.70
C LEU A 45 15.72 12.59 10.53
N GLN A 46 16.50 13.31 9.71
CA GLN A 46 17.26 12.72 8.62
C GLN A 46 18.28 11.68 9.11
N LYS A 47 18.97 11.96 10.23
CA LYS A 47 19.86 10.97 10.86
C LYS A 47 19.12 9.70 11.28
N LYS A 48 17.92 9.83 11.87
CA LYS A 48 17.09 8.68 12.23
C LYS A 48 16.64 7.91 10.98
N ALA A 49 16.25 8.60 9.91
CA ALA A 49 15.84 7.97 8.66
C ALA A 49 16.97 7.16 8.00
N ILE A 50 18.20 7.72 7.97
CA ILE A 50 19.39 6.99 7.50
C ILE A 50 19.61 5.73 8.35
N ALA A 51 19.64 5.89 9.67
CA ALA A 51 19.90 4.77 10.58
C ALA A 51 18.81 3.69 10.49
N LEU A 52 17.55 4.07 10.31
CA LEU A 52 16.46 3.12 10.10
C LEU A 52 16.66 2.34 8.80
N ALA A 53 16.97 3.03 7.70
CA ALA A 53 17.22 2.38 6.41
C ALA A 53 18.40 1.40 6.48
N GLU A 54 19.47 1.76 7.20
CA GLU A 54 20.65 0.89 7.39
C GLU A 54 20.33 -0.35 8.23
N VAL A 55 19.62 -0.19 9.36
CA VAL A 55 19.18 -1.32 10.19
C VAL A 55 18.26 -2.26 9.39
N LEU A 56 17.25 -1.72 8.69
CA LEU A 56 16.36 -2.57 7.88
C LEU A 56 17.12 -3.29 6.77
N SER A 57 18.10 -2.64 6.14
CA SER A 57 18.95 -3.23 5.09
C SER A 57 19.84 -4.35 5.64
N GLU A 58 20.45 -4.17 6.80
CA GLU A 58 21.32 -5.15 7.45
C GLU A 58 20.52 -6.38 7.90
N GLU A 59 19.44 -6.18 8.65
CA GLU A 59 18.62 -7.27 9.22
C GLU A 59 17.90 -8.08 8.14
N SER A 60 17.43 -7.43 7.07
CA SER A 60 16.78 -8.15 5.96
C SER A 60 17.74 -8.65 4.90
N GLY A 61 18.99 -8.19 4.90
CA GLY A 61 19.92 -8.39 3.80
C GLY A 61 19.45 -7.80 2.47
N VAL A 62 18.49 -6.86 2.46
CA VAL A 62 18.10 -6.09 1.27
C VAL A 62 19.21 -5.07 0.99
N PRO A 63 19.76 -4.99 -0.24
CA PRO A 63 20.79 -4.00 -0.55
C PRO A 63 20.30 -2.58 -0.29
N ILE A 64 21.08 -1.76 0.42
CA ILE A 64 20.70 -0.38 0.75
C ILE A 64 20.37 0.49 -0.48
N LYS A 65 20.93 0.15 -1.65
CA LYS A 65 20.63 0.82 -2.93
C LYS A 65 19.18 0.62 -3.40
N ASN A 66 18.49 -0.40 -2.88
CA ASN A 66 17.09 -0.68 -3.14
C ASN A 66 16.18 0.00 -2.10
N VAL A 67 16.73 0.72 -1.12
CA VAL A 67 15.96 1.47 -0.12
C VAL A 67 15.98 2.96 -0.47
N GLY A 68 14.85 3.64 -0.25
CA GLY A 68 14.73 5.08 -0.47
C GLY A 68 14.01 5.79 0.67
N ILE A 69 14.26 7.09 0.83
CA ILE A 69 13.51 7.97 1.74
C ILE A 69 12.51 8.78 0.92
N THR A 70 11.22 8.67 1.25
CA THR A 70 10.12 9.36 0.57
C THR A 70 9.46 10.41 1.48
N GLY A 71 8.26 10.86 1.14
CA GLY A 71 7.44 11.73 1.97
C GLY A 71 8.05 13.12 2.20
N SER A 72 7.84 13.66 3.39
CA SER A 72 8.26 15.03 3.75
C SER A 72 9.78 15.21 3.69
N ILE A 73 10.56 14.18 4.07
CA ILE A 73 12.01 14.23 4.05
C ILE A 73 12.52 14.31 2.61
N LEU A 74 11.94 13.57 1.66
CA LEU A 74 12.31 13.64 0.24
C LEU A 74 12.25 15.06 -0.31
N LEU A 75 11.17 15.77 0.04
CA LEU A 75 10.87 17.12 -0.41
C LEU A 75 11.58 18.22 0.40
N ASP A 76 12.32 17.86 1.46
CA ASP A 76 12.92 18.82 2.41
C ASP A 76 11.86 19.75 3.05
N MET A 77 10.67 19.20 3.32
CA MET A 77 9.52 19.88 3.92
C MET A 77 9.13 19.31 5.29
N HIS A 78 9.99 18.46 5.87
CA HIS A 78 9.74 17.83 7.16
C HIS A 78 9.95 18.82 8.32
N ASP A 79 9.21 18.59 9.39
CA ASP A 79 9.45 19.19 10.70
C ASP A 79 10.08 18.15 11.63
N VAL A 80 11.23 18.48 12.20
CA VAL A 80 12.01 17.58 13.05
C VAL A 80 11.28 17.11 14.31
N ASN A 81 10.20 17.78 14.72
CA ASN A 81 9.47 17.49 15.95
C ASN A 81 8.28 16.55 15.75
N PHE A 82 7.67 16.52 14.57
CA PHE A 82 6.40 15.79 14.35
C PHE A 82 6.29 15.06 13.03
N SER A 83 7.21 15.22 12.08
CA SER A 83 7.20 14.43 10.86
C SER A 83 7.62 12.99 11.12
N ASP A 84 6.90 12.07 10.48
CA ASP A 84 7.23 10.65 10.46
C ASP A 84 8.34 10.36 9.44
N ILE A 85 8.88 9.14 9.45
CA ILE A 85 9.86 8.66 8.46
C ILE A 85 9.14 7.76 7.46
N ASP A 86 9.08 8.18 6.20
CA ASP A 86 8.52 7.35 5.14
C ASP A 86 9.66 6.75 4.31
N LEU A 87 9.70 5.42 4.26
CA LEU A 87 10.67 4.67 3.46
C LEU A 87 9.98 3.96 2.29
N THR A 88 10.74 3.72 1.23
CA THR A 88 10.33 2.82 0.15
C THR A 88 11.38 1.74 -0.07
N VAL A 89 10.94 0.59 -0.55
CA VAL A 89 11.82 -0.52 -0.94
C VAL A 89 11.47 -0.93 -2.35
N TYR A 90 12.48 -0.93 -3.21
CA TYR A 90 12.37 -1.22 -4.63
C TYR A 90 12.68 -2.68 -4.92
N GLY A 91 11.78 -3.32 -5.65
CA GLY A 91 11.90 -4.72 -6.08
C GLY A 91 10.97 -5.63 -5.28
N SER A 92 10.35 -6.58 -5.96
CA SER A 92 9.38 -7.48 -5.36
C SER A 92 10.04 -8.48 -4.43
N GLU A 93 11.16 -9.07 -4.86
CA GLU A 93 11.96 -9.97 -4.03
C GLU A 93 12.44 -9.26 -2.76
N GLU A 94 13.01 -8.05 -2.90
CA GLU A 94 13.49 -7.24 -1.78
C GLU A 94 12.37 -6.87 -0.80
N SER A 95 11.19 -6.52 -1.33
CA SER A 95 10.04 -6.18 -0.51
C SER A 95 9.54 -7.37 0.31
N TRP A 96 9.46 -8.55 -0.30
CA TRP A 96 9.09 -9.79 0.39
C TRP A 96 10.15 -10.24 1.39
N LYS A 97 11.43 -10.09 1.06
CA LYS A 97 12.55 -10.37 1.95
C LYS A 97 12.49 -9.49 3.21
N LEU A 98 12.24 -8.19 3.04
CA LEU A 98 12.07 -7.27 4.16
C LEU A 98 10.83 -7.61 5.00
N LYS A 99 9.68 -7.91 4.37
CA LYS A 99 8.48 -8.39 5.11
C LYS A 99 8.84 -9.61 5.96
N GLY A 100 9.53 -10.59 5.39
CA GLY A 100 9.95 -11.82 6.09
C GLY A 100 10.84 -11.57 7.31
N ALA A 101 11.76 -10.59 7.22
CA ALA A 101 12.64 -10.23 8.33
C ALA A 101 11.95 -9.44 9.46
N THR A 102 10.76 -8.89 9.23
CA THR A 102 10.14 -7.95 10.20
C THR A 102 9.86 -8.57 11.56
N ALA A 103 9.51 -9.84 11.64
CA ALA A 103 9.26 -10.52 12.92
C ALA A 103 10.51 -10.51 13.82
N GLU A 104 11.68 -10.77 13.24
CA GLU A 104 12.97 -10.76 13.93
C GLU A 104 13.39 -9.33 14.29
N ILE A 105 13.14 -8.38 13.39
CA ILE A 105 13.42 -6.96 13.62
C ILE A 105 12.64 -6.41 14.82
N TYR A 106 11.35 -6.75 14.95
CA TYR A 106 10.54 -6.32 16.10
C TYR A 106 10.88 -7.06 17.40
N GLY A 107 11.47 -8.26 17.31
CA GLY A 107 11.86 -9.06 18.47
C GLY A 107 13.28 -8.78 19.00
N SER A 108 14.06 -7.96 18.29
CA SER A 108 15.48 -7.70 18.58
C SER A 108 15.70 -6.29 19.18
N ASN A 109 16.91 -6.04 19.69
CA ASN A 109 17.28 -4.74 20.28
C ASN A 109 17.67 -3.68 19.23
N THR A 110 16.98 -3.67 18.09
CA THR A 110 17.21 -2.73 16.97
C THR A 110 16.67 -1.32 17.28
N GLY A 111 15.82 -1.20 18.30
CA GLY A 111 15.12 0.05 18.62
C GLY A 111 13.90 0.33 17.72
N ILE A 112 13.45 -0.70 16.99
CA ILE A 112 12.24 -0.72 16.17
C ILE A 112 11.15 -1.44 16.97
N PHE A 113 10.01 -0.79 17.16
CA PHE A 113 8.91 -1.29 17.97
C PHE A 113 7.58 -1.21 17.21
N ARG A 114 6.70 -2.17 17.47
CA ARG A 114 5.29 -2.07 17.12
C ARG A 114 4.62 -0.99 18.00
N PHE A 115 3.52 -0.41 17.53
CA PHE A 115 2.58 0.30 18.39
C PHE A 115 2.01 -0.63 19.45
N GLU A 116 1.99 -0.15 20.68
CA GLU A 116 1.45 -0.81 21.86
C GLU A 116 0.68 0.17 22.75
N GLY A 117 -0.12 -0.35 23.67
CA GLY A 117 -0.86 0.45 24.66
C GLY A 117 -1.69 1.57 24.03
N GLU A 118 -1.50 2.80 24.51
CA GLU A 118 -2.24 3.97 24.03
C GLU A 118 -1.96 4.32 22.57
N SER A 119 -0.75 4.05 22.06
CA SER A 119 -0.40 4.34 20.67
C SER A 119 -1.19 3.46 19.69
N LEU A 120 -1.34 2.17 20.02
CA LEU A 120 -2.16 1.23 19.25
C LEU A 120 -3.65 1.59 19.34
N LYS A 121 -4.16 1.90 20.54
CA LYS A 121 -5.56 2.34 20.71
C LYS A 121 -5.85 3.59 19.88
N ALA A 122 -4.95 4.57 19.86
CA ALA A 122 -5.09 5.78 19.05
C ALA A 122 -5.11 5.46 17.55
N TRP A 123 -4.23 4.55 17.09
CA TRP A 123 -4.22 4.08 15.71
C TRP A 123 -5.55 3.42 15.33
N CYS A 124 -6.04 2.46 16.13
CA CYS A 124 -7.31 1.78 15.87
C CYS A 124 -8.50 2.75 15.83
N LYS A 125 -8.59 3.67 16.81
CA LYS A 125 -9.63 4.71 16.83
C LYS A 125 -9.57 5.58 15.58
N SER A 126 -8.38 5.96 15.14
CA SER A 126 -8.21 6.73 13.91
C SER A 126 -8.72 5.97 12.68
N LYS A 127 -8.52 4.65 12.60
CA LYS A 127 -9.01 3.84 11.46
C LYS A 127 -10.52 3.67 11.49
N VAL A 128 -11.09 3.31 12.64
CA VAL A 128 -12.55 3.18 12.82
C VAL A 128 -13.29 4.49 12.53
N SER A 129 -12.68 5.65 12.81
CA SER A 129 -13.29 6.96 12.51
C SER A 129 -13.38 7.29 11.01
N ARG A 130 -12.60 6.61 10.16
CA ARG A 130 -12.46 6.92 8.72
C ARG A 130 -12.97 5.80 7.81
N HIS A 131 -13.11 4.60 8.35
CA HIS A 131 -13.48 3.40 7.61
C HIS A 131 -14.60 2.66 8.35
N PRO A 132 -15.50 1.95 7.64
CA PRO A 132 -16.61 1.20 8.23
C PRO A 132 -16.10 -0.12 8.85
N LEU A 133 -15.27 0.01 9.88
CA LEU A 133 -14.61 -1.09 10.59
C LEU A 133 -14.98 -1.02 12.06
N GLU A 134 -15.05 -2.17 12.72
CA GLU A 134 -15.11 -2.23 14.17
C GLU A 134 -13.72 -2.17 14.80
N LEU A 135 -13.63 -1.91 16.11
CA LEU A 135 -12.34 -1.91 16.81
C LEU A 135 -11.62 -3.26 16.71
N GLY A 136 -12.37 -4.36 16.77
CA GLY A 136 -11.83 -5.71 16.58
C GLY A 136 -11.25 -5.91 15.17
N ASP A 137 -11.91 -5.39 14.14
CA ASP A 137 -11.41 -5.42 12.77
C ASP A 137 -10.10 -4.63 12.66
N ALA A 138 -10.06 -3.42 13.22
CA ALA A 138 -8.87 -2.57 13.20
C ALA A 138 -7.67 -3.23 13.91
N LEU A 139 -7.89 -3.91 15.04
CA LEU A 139 -6.84 -4.66 15.74
C LEU A 139 -6.31 -5.82 14.88
N LYS A 140 -7.21 -6.64 14.31
CA LYS A 140 -6.80 -7.74 13.42
C LYS A 140 -6.04 -7.24 12.20
N ILE A 141 -6.46 -6.12 11.60
CA ILE A 141 -5.74 -5.48 10.49
C ILE A 141 -4.35 -5.04 10.96
N TYR A 142 -4.26 -4.39 12.12
CA TYR A 142 -2.99 -3.95 12.68
C TYR A 142 -2.02 -5.11 12.91
N ASP A 143 -2.50 -6.23 13.44
CA ASP A 143 -1.67 -7.42 13.70
C ASP A 143 -0.97 -7.93 12.44
N ARG A 144 -1.57 -7.72 11.27
CA ARG A 144 -1.01 -8.06 9.95
C ARG A 144 -0.05 -7.01 9.40
N LYS A 145 -0.09 -5.77 9.91
CA LYS A 145 0.82 -4.72 9.47
C LYS A 145 2.25 -5.04 9.88
N TRP A 146 3.12 -5.06 8.88
CA TRP A 146 4.57 -5.21 9.02
C TRP A 146 5.30 -3.90 8.76
N ASN A 147 4.69 -3.03 7.94
CA ASN A 147 5.28 -1.86 7.32
C ASN A 147 5.08 -0.56 8.09
N ILE A 148 4.68 -0.60 9.36
CA ILE A 148 4.55 0.57 10.23
C ILE A 148 5.09 0.27 11.61
N GLY A 149 5.71 1.27 12.24
CA GLY A 149 6.23 1.11 13.60
C GLY A 149 6.80 2.40 14.17
N VAL A 150 7.59 2.26 15.22
CA VAL A 150 8.32 3.35 15.88
C VAL A 150 9.81 3.00 15.92
N PHE A 151 10.66 3.90 15.43
CA PHE A 151 12.10 3.80 15.54
C PHE A 151 12.66 4.96 16.36
N LYS A 152 13.30 4.66 17.49
CA LYS A 152 13.90 5.68 18.38
C LYS A 152 12.94 6.85 18.69
N GLY A 153 11.68 6.52 19.00
CA GLY A 153 10.62 7.47 19.32
C GLY A 153 9.97 8.20 18.13
N THR A 154 10.33 7.87 16.89
CA THR A 154 9.74 8.46 15.67
C THR A 154 8.97 7.41 14.90
N ARG A 155 7.73 7.70 14.47
CA ARG A 155 6.96 6.75 13.66
C ARG A 155 7.58 6.60 12.29
N PHE A 156 7.41 5.42 11.71
CA PHE A 156 7.81 5.18 10.34
C PHE A 156 6.78 4.37 9.58
N SER A 157 6.85 4.46 8.26
CA SER A 157 6.12 3.65 7.30
C SER A 157 7.08 3.11 6.23
N ILE A 158 6.77 1.95 5.66
CA ILE A 158 7.52 1.33 4.57
C ILE A 158 6.55 1.07 3.41
N HIS A 159 6.95 1.49 2.22
CA HIS A 159 6.15 1.38 1.01
C HIS A 159 6.89 0.55 -0.05
N PRO A 160 6.55 -0.74 -0.20
CA PRO A 160 7.02 -1.57 -1.30
C PRO A 160 6.68 -0.97 -2.66
N VAL A 161 7.65 -0.96 -3.57
CA VAL A 161 7.49 -0.46 -4.93
C VAL A 161 8.13 -1.46 -5.89
N LYS A 162 7.38 -1.83 -6.93
CA LYS A 162 7.90 -2.67 -8.01
C LYS A 162 8.93 -1.92 -8.84
N MET A 163 9.95 -2.64 -9.29
CA MET A 163 10.84 -2.19 -10.34
C MET A 163 10.08 -2.12 -11.66
N ARG A 164 10.54 -1.26 -12.58
CA ARG A 164 9.87 -1.04 -13.86
C ARG A 164 9.75 -2.33 -14.67
N GLU A 165 10.75 -3.19 -14.57
CA GLU A 165 10.86 -4.47 -15.27
C GLU A 165 9.90 -5.53 -14.70
N GLU A 166 9.40 -5.34 -13.48
CA GLU A 166 8.43 -6.24 -12.83
C GLU A 166 6.97 -5.90 -13.18
N VAL A 167 6.74 -4.76 -13.84
CA VAL A 167 5.41 -4.29 -14.23
C VAL A 167 5.10 -4.79 -15.65
N ASN A 168 4.28 -5.84 -15.71
CA ASN A 168 3.90 -6.50 -16.96
C ASN A 168 2.62 -5.93 -17.62
N GLU A 169 1.99 -4.92 -17.03
CA GLU A 169 0.77 -4.28 -17.55
C GLU A 169 1.08 -2.86 -18.05
N LYS A 170 0.62 -2.54 -19.26
CA LYS A 170 0.69 -1.17 -19.81
C LYS A 170 -0.64 -0.45 -19.69
N TYR A 171 -0.57 0.87 -19.54
CA TYR A 171 -1.76 1.72 -19.59
C TYR A 171 -2.53 1.49 -20.90
N GLY A 172 -3.83 1.24 -20.78
CA GLY A 172 -4.71 0.95 -21.92
C GLY A 172 -4.81 -0.52 -22.31
N GLU A 173 -4.07 -1.43 -21.68
CA GLU A 173 -4.24 -2.88 -21.91
C GLU A 173 -5.51 -3.44 -21.29
N LYS A 174 -6.06 -2.78 -20.25
CA LYS A 174 -7.34 -3.15 -19.63
C LYS A 174 -8.28 -1.97 -19.56
N THR A 175 -9.57 -2.24 -19.75
CA THR A 175 -10.66 -1.28 -19.54
C THR A 175 -11.55 -1.75 -18.39
N PHE A 176 -11.88 -0.85 -17.46
CA PHE A 176 -12.63 -1.15 -16.25
C PHE A 176 -13.99 -0.46 -16.29
N TYR A 177 -15.06 -1.24 -16.32
CA TYR A 177 -16.43 -0.71 -16.39
C TYR A 177 -17.12 -0.86 -15.03
N PRO A 178 -17.59 0.22 -14.39
CA PRO A 178 -18.26 0.13 -13.11
C PRO A 178 -19.62 -0.58 -13.25
N LYS A 179 -19.91 -1.50 -12.34
CA LYS A 179 -21.13 -2.34 -12.31
C LYS A 179 -21.89 -2.27 -10.98
N GLY A 180 -21.61 -1.26 -10.17
CA GLY A 180 -22.25 -1.02 -8.86
C GLY A 180 -21.34 -1.38 -7.70
N PHE A 181 -21.93 -1.65 -6.54
CA PHE A 181 -21.22 -2.06 -5.32
C PHE A 181 -21.71 -3.42 -4.86
N VAL A 182 -20.79 -4.23 -4.33
CA VAL A 182 -21.08 -5.56 -3.79
C VAL A 182 -20.37 -5.75 -2.46
N THR A 183 -20.89 -6.65 -1.63
CA THR A 183 -20.22 -7.18 -0.45
C THR A 183 -20.07 -8.69 -0.65
N ILE A 184 -18.86 -9.23 -0.49
CA ILE A 184 -18.57 -10.65 -0.64
C ILE A 184 -17.88 -11.22 0.59
N ARG A 185 -17.98 -12.54 0.77
CA ARG A 185 -17.01 -13.37 1.49
C ARG A 185 -16.28 -14.21 0.46
N ALA A 186 -14.95 -14.27 0.51
CA ALA A 186 -14.17 -15.08 -0.43
C ALA A 186 -12.87 -15.57 0.21
N LYS A 187 -12.33 -16.64 -0.35
CA LYS A 187 -11.05 -17.21 0.05
C LYS A 187 -9.93 -16.62 -0.81
N VAL A 188 -8.81 -16.28 -0.19
CA VAL A 188 -7.62 -15.78 -0.88
C VAL A 188 -6.84 -16.96 -1.46
N GLU A 189 -6.64 -16.96 -2.77
CA GLU A 189 -5.83 -17.96 -3.47
C GLU A 189 -4.39 -17.49 -3.68
N ASP A 190 -4.21 -16.19 -3.89
CA ASP A 190 -2.91 -15.59 -4.17
C ASP A 190 -2.83 -14.17 -3.59
N CYS A 191 -1.92 -13.98 -2.63
CA CYS A 191 -1.60 -12.72 -1.99
C CYS A 191 -0.20 -12.19 -2.36
N SER A 192 0.45 -12.70 -3.41
CA SER A 192 1.79 -12.28 -3.86
C SER A 192 1.93 -10.79 -4.17
N GLU A 193 0.80 -10.16 -4.49
CA GLU A 193 0.69 -8.73 -4.82
C GLU A 193 0.10 -7.89 -3.67
N SER A 194 -0.18 -8.51 -2.52
CA SER A 194 -0.91 -7.88 -1.41
C SER A 194 -0.12 -6.82 -0.65
N ILE A 195 1.21 -6.80 -0.78
CA ILE A 195 2.10 -5.87 -0.07
C ILE A 195 2.32 -4.56 -0.84
N PHE A 196 1.92 -4.48 -2.10
CA PHE A 196 2.10 -3.31 -2.95
C PHE A 196 0.85 -2.41 -2.93
N LEU A 197 0.96 -1.25 -3.60
CA LEU A 197 -0.17 -0.39 -3.88
C LEU A 197 -0.37 -0.29 -5.41
N PRO A 198 -1.53 -0.70 -5.96
CA PRO A 198 -2.65 -1.31 -5.24
C PRO A 198 -2.33 -2.71 -4.70
N ALA A 199 -2.92 -3.07 -3.56
CA ALA A 199 -2.85 -4.43 -3.02
C ALA A 199 -3.83 -5.31 -3.78
N ILE A 200 -3.37 -6.46 -4.28
CA ILE A 200 -4.20 -7.39 -5.06
C ILE A 200 -4.28 -8.74 -4.34
N TYR A 201 -5.52 -9.21 -4.19
CA TYR A 201 -5.85 -10.55 -3.71
C TYR A 201 -6.59 -11.28 -4.82
N LYS A 202 -6.03 -12.37 -5.36
CA LYS A 202 -6.84 -13.28 -6.18
C LYS A 202 -7.71 -14.12 -5.25
N VAL A 203 -8.96 -14.32 -5.65
CA VAL A 203 -9.97 -14.93 -4.78
C VAL A 203 -10.70 -16.08 -5.47
N SER A 204 -11.16 -17.01 -4.64
CA SER A 204 -12.02 -18.13 -5.02
C SER A 204 -13.17 -18.28 -4.03
N GLU A 205 -14.04 -19.27 -4.26
CA GLU A 205 -15.13 -19.65 -3.35
C GLU A 205 -16.02 -18.45 -2.95
N VAL A 206 -16.24 -17.55 -3.92
CA VAL A 206 -16.90 -16.25 -3.69
C VAL A 206 -18.38 -16.44 -3.34
N LYS A 207 -18.78 -15.88 -2.20
CA LYS A 207 -20.18 -15.77 -1.75
C LYS A 207 -20.58 -14.30 -1.70
N PHE A 208 -21.57 -13.93 -2.50
CA PHE A 208 -22.16 -12.59 -2.46
C PHE A 208 -23.09 -12.45 -1.25
N LEU A 209 -22.79 -11.49 -0.40
CA LEU A 209 -23.60 -11.13 0.78
C LEU A 209 -24.57 -9.99 0.45
N GLU A 210 -24.15 -9.06 -0.41
CA GLU A 210 -24.96 -7.94 -0.90
C GLU A 210 -24.59 -7.57 -2.34
N GLY A 211 -25.57 -7.03 -3.09
CA GLY A 211 -25.37 -6.53 -4.44
C GLY A 211 -25.64 -7.58 -5.54
N LYS A 212 -25.19 -7.30 -6.76
CA LYS A 212 -25.42 -8.16 -7.93
C LYS A 212 -24.41 -9.31 -7.95
N ASN A 213 -24.92 -10.54 -8.02
CA ASN A 213 -24.09 -11.72 -8.26
C ASN A 213 -23.55 -11.70 -9.69
N VAL A 214 -22.28 -12.04 -9.83
CA VAL A 214 -21.62 -12.23 -11.12
C VAL A 214 -20.78 -13.49 -11.09
N ASP A 215 -20.68 -14.12 -12.25
CA ASP A 215 -19.72 -15.20 -12.47
C ASP A 215 -18.32 -14.60 -12.70
N SER A 216 -17.28 -15.40 -12.47
CA SER A 216 -15.89 -15.02 -12.76
C SER A 216 -15.40 -13.76 -12.02
N LEU A 217 -15.74 -13.61 -10.74
CA LEU A 217 -15.05 -12.65 -9.86
C LEU A 217 -13.68 -13.22 -9.46
N LEU A 218 -12.60 -12.63 -9.96
CA LEU A 218 -11.25 -13.20 -9.83
C LEU A 218 -10.37 -12.50 -8.79
N GLU A 219 -10.61 -11.21 -8.52
CA GLU A 219 -9.70 -10.44 -7.68
C GLU A 219 -10.39 -9.34 -6.87
N VAL A 220 -9.79 -9.02 -5.72
CA VAL A 220 -10.07 -7.83 -4.92
C VAL A 220 -8.82 -6.94 -4.95
N VAL A 221 -8.99 -5.69 -5.36
CA VAL A 221 -7.92 -4.72 -5.58
C VAL A 221 -8.14 -3.51 -4.68
N SER A 222 -7.15 -3.14 -3.88
CA SER A 222 -7.23 -2.01 -2.93
C SER A 222 -6.20 -0.93 -3.23
N TYR A 223 -6.69 0.29 -3.45
CA TYR A 223 -5.87 1.52 -3.44
C TYR A 223 -5.83 2.18 -2.05
N GLU A 224 -6.36 1.50 -1.04
CA GLU A 224 -6.28 1.92 0.36
C GLU A 224 -5.23 1.05 1.08
N SER A 225 -4.12 1.68 1.49
CA SER A 225 -2.99 0.98 2.13
C SER A 225 -3.36 0.39 3.48
N LEU A 226 -4.46 0.82 4.13
CA LEU A 226 -4.97 0.12 5.31
C LEU A 226 -5.18 -1.39 5.07
N TYR A 227 -5.53 -1.78 3.85
CA TYR A 227 -5.84 -3.17 3.50
C TYR A 227 -4.69 -3.91 2.81
N ASP A 228 -3.48 -3.34 2.71
CA ASP A 228 -2.30 -4.11 2.30
C ASP A 228 -1.98 -5.21 3.33
N SER A 229 -1.35 -6.29 2.86
CA SER A 229 -0.84 -7.42 3.67
C SER A 229 -1.86 -8.10 4.60
N LEU A 230 -3.16 -7.86 4.40
CA LEU A 230 -4.23 -8.20 5.33
C LEU A 230 -4.51 -9.71 5.49
N ALA A 231 -4.32 -10.49 4.43
CA ALA A 231 -4.68 -11.90 4.40
C ALA A 231 -3.63 -12.70 3.62
N GLU A 232 -3.41 -13.93 4.06
CA GLU A 232 -2.51 -14.90 3.45
C GLU A 232 -3.31 -15.95 2.63
N ASN A 233 -2.62 -16.72 1.78
CA ASN A 233 -3.26 -17.76 0.97
C ASN A 233 -4.02 -18.78 1.85
N GLY A 234 -5.24 -19.11 1.45
CA GLY A 234 -6.14 -20.02 2.15
C GLY A 234 -7.02 -19.35 3.21
N GLU A 235 -6.74 -18.09 3.58
CA GLU A 235 -7.59 -17.34 4.53
C GLU A 235 -8.83 -16.76 3.83
N GLU A 236 -9.88 -16.52 4.62
CA GLU A 236 -11.10 -15.87 4.14
C GLU A 236 -11.12 -14.38 4.48
N ILE A 237 -11.62 -13.58 3.54
CA ILE A 237 -11.86 -12.14 3.69
C ILE A 237 -13.32 -11.79 3.41
N ILE A 238 -13.79 -10.72 4.05
CA ILE A 238 -15.02 -10.02 3.69
C ILE A 238 -14.61 -8.69 3.05
N ALA A 239 -15.08 -8.45 1.83
CA ALA A 239 -14.78 -7.24 1.07
C ALA A 239 -16.04 -6.54 0.60
N ARG A 240 -16.08 -5.21 0.73
CA ARG A 240 -17.12 -4.35 0.17
C ARG A 240 -16.48 -3.29 -0.70
N GLY A 241 -16.82 -3.28 -1.99
CA GLY A 241 -16.22 -2.35 -2.94
C GLY A 241 -17.02 -2.17 -4.22
N LYS A 242 -16.47 -1.33 -5.11
CA LYS A 242 -17.02 -1.11 -6.45
C LYS A 242 -16.75 -2.35 -7.31
N LEU A 243 -17.81 -2.98 -7.80
CA LEU A 243 -17.71 -4.07 -8.77
C LEU A 243 -17.32 -3.49 -10.14
N GLU A 244 -16.29 -4.04 -10.75
CA GLU A 244 -15.83 -3.66 -12.08
C GLU A 244 -15.78 -4.86 -13.01
N LEU A 245 -16.34 -4.72 -14.20
CA LEU A 245 -16.06 -5.61 -15.33
C LEU A 245 -14.74 -5.17 -15.95
N VAL A 246 -13.75 -6.05 -15.92
CA VAL A 246 -12.46 -5.87 -16.57
C VAL A 246 -12.53 -6.48 -17.96
N LYS A 247 -12.14 -5.71 -18.97
CA LYS A 247 -11.93 -6.18 -20.33
C LYS A 247 -10.46 -6.05 -20.69
N ASP A 248 -9.79 -7.17 -20.93
CA ASP A 248 -8.43 -7.18 -21.46
C ASP A 248 -8.48 -6.87 -22.96
N ASN A 249 -7.91 -5.74 -23.34
CA ASN A 249 -7.93 -5.24 -24.71
C ASN A 249 -6.95 -6.00 -25.63
N ARG A 250 -6.06 -6.84 -25.07
CA ARG A 250 -5.07 -7.61 -25.84
C ARG A 250 -5.66 -8.89 -26.40
N ASN A 251 -6.49 -9.59 -25.63
CA ASN A 251 -7.05 -10.89 -25.99
C ASN A 251 -8.59 -10.93 -25.97
N GLY A 252 -9.26 -9.88 -25.47
CA GLY A 252 -10.72 -9.78 -25.39
C GLY A 252 -11.34 -10.52 -24.20
N GLU A 253 -10.53 -11.07 -23.29
CA GLU A 253 -11.02 -11.74 -22.09
C GLU A 253 -11.73 -10.76 -21.15
N GLU A 254 -12.80 -11.25 -20.53
CA GLU A 254 -13.61 -10.48 -19.60
C GLU A 254 -13.74 -11.22 -18.26
N TYR A 255 -13.55 -10.48 -17.17
CA TYR A 255 -13.70 -10.99 -15.81
C TYR A 255 -14.14 -9.87 -14.86
N TYR A 256 -14.52 -10.21 -13.63
CA TYR A 256 -14.91 -9.21 -12.64
C TYR A 256 -13.86 -9.05 -11.53
N ARG A 257 -13.76 -7.83 -11.00
CA ARG A 257 -13.02 -7.52 -9.77
C ARG A 257 -13.81 -6.63 -8.82
N ILE A 258 -13.40 -6.61 -7.56
CA ILE A 258 -13.83 -5.59 -6.59
C ILE A 258 -12.70 -4.57 -6.42
N LEU A 259 -13.02 -3.29 -6.59
CA LEU A 259 -12.14 -2.17 -6.31
C LEU A 259 -12.47 -1.55 -4.95
N ILE A 260 -11.45 -1.33 -4.12
CA ILE A 260 -11.50 -0.63 -2.84
C ILE A 260 -10.66 0.65 -2.94
N GLY A 261 -11.16 1.76 -2.40
CA GLY A 261 -10.51 3.07 -2.50
C GLY A 261 -10.97 3.88 -3.72
N SER A 262 -12.19 3.64 -4.22
CA SER A 262 -12.76 4.40 -5.32
C SER A 262 -13.36 5.74 -4.85
N PRO A 263 -13.26 6.84 -5.63
CA PRO A 263 -13.95 8.09 -5.31
C PRO A 263 -15.46 7.92 -5.12
N GLU A 264 -16.09 7.01 -5.87
CA GLU A 264 -17.52 6.71 -5.75
C GLU A 264 -17.87 5.98 -4.45
N GLY A 265 -16.92 5.24 -3.88
CA GLY A 265 -17.06 4.53 -2.61
C GLY A 265 -17.22 5.45 -1.40
N LYS A 266 -16.71 6.68 -1.48
CA LYS A 266 -16.83 7.73 -0.43
C LYS A 266 -16.43 7.22 0.97
N GLY A 267 -15.37 6.41 1.05
CA GLY A 267 -14.86 5.87 2.31
C GLY A 267 -15.71 4.76 2.95
N ARG A 268 -16.71 4.23 2.25
CA ARG A 268 -17.58 3.13 2.75
C ARG A 268 -17.15 1.75 2.28
N GLU A 269 -16.01 1.65 1.62
CA GLU A 269 -15.42 0.41 1.13
C GLU A 269 -14.45 -0.15 2.17
N PHE A 270 -14.32 -1.47 2.22
CA PHE A 270 -13.43 -2.13 3.19
C PHE A 270 -13.01 -3.52 2.76
N ILE A 271 -11.91 -4.00 3.33
CA ILE A 271 -11.56 -5.42 3.44
C ILE A 271 -11.34 -5.73 4.92
N LYS A 272 -11.87 -6.86 5.40
CA LYS A 272 -11.61 -7.33 6.75
C LYS A 272 -11.50 -8.86 6.81
N PRO A 273 -10.80 -9.42 7.81
CA PRO A 273 -10.79 -10.86 8.04
C PRO A 273 -12.22 -11.39 8.30
N ALA A 274 -12.54 -12.57 7.78
CA ALA A 274 -13.88 -13.16 7.85
C ALA A 274 -14.21 -13.91 9.15
#